data_AF-A0A8C5ZET7-F1
#
_entry.id   AF-A0A8C5ZET7-F1
#
_cell.length_a   1.000
_cell.length_b   1.000
_cell.length_c   1.000
_cell.angle_alpha   90.00
_cell.angle_beta   90.00
_cell.angle_gamma   90.00
#
_symmetry.space_group_name_H-M   'P 1'
#
loop_
_entity.id
_entity.type
_entity.pdbx_description
1 polymer ?
#
loop_
_entity_poly.entity_id
_entity_poly.type
_entity_poly.pdbx_seq_one_letter_code
_entity_poly.pdbx_strand_id
1 'polypeptide(L)'
;MVILHVTLGGSARLFSKADVPIFHSPNLHETSSISESLSSLVTFKVLAEVADIGEPVGLQEEAELPARILAEFLSNSRKKDKLLCSQLQVVYFLQNFLAQEDIAQDLGPLASEDVSRQKATEAKEQWKELKATYQEHVEAIKSTMTQALPQMEEVQRKRVQLQEAFEQLQAKKQAVMEKFKAAQKQRKLQQKHLQSLAEVSAGLKERQKGIQQKLEQLHQELGTLKKQAEWEQDKLQRHQTFLQLLYTLQGKQLVPEAEAESRATTGATLPHVTA
;
A
#
# COMPACT_ATOMS: atom_id res chain seq x y z
N MET A 1 36.69 -2.96 -20.04
CA MET A 1 36.04 -3.25 -21.33
C MET A 1 34.60 -2.77 -21.23
N VAL A 2 34.17 -1.80 -22.05
CA VAL A 2 32.77 -1.33 -22.25
C VAL A 2 31.97 -1.12 -20.95
N ILE A 3 31.94 0.04 -20.29
CA ILE A 3 31.55 1.39 -20.74
C ILE A 3 30.16 1.43 -21.41
N LEU A 4 29.16 1.91 -20.68
CA LEU A 4 28.12 2.80 -21.20
C LEU A 4 27.74 3.82 -20.10
N HIS A 5 27.23 4.99 -20.49
CA HIS A 5 27.37 6.22 -19.69
C HIS A 5 26.22 7.20 -19.99
N VAL A 6 25.76 7.98 -18.98
CA VAL A 6 25.04 9.28 -19.18
C VAL A 6 23.62 9.16 -19.81
N THR A 7 22.60 10.04 -19.67
CA THR A 7 22.34 11.35 -19.01
C THR A 7 20.90 11.32 -18.38
N LEU A 8 20.51 11.94 -17.26
CA LEU A 8 20.59 13.32 -16.71
C LEU A 8 19.39 14.23 -17.11
N GLY A 9 18.72 14.86 -16.12
CA GLY A 9 17.68 15.89 -16.28
C GLY A 9 16.44 15.68 -15.37
N GLY A 10 15.94 16.62 -14.57
CA GLY A 10 16.53 17.89 -14.10
C GLY A 10 15.62 19.13 -14.23
N SER A 11 14.82 19.45 -13.20
CA SER A 11 14.27 20.80 -12.99
C SER A 11 13.63 20.97 -11.60
N ALA A 12 13.82 22.15 -11.01
CA ALA A 12 13.06 22.64 -9.85
C ALA A 12 12.48 24.03 -10.20
N ARG A 13 11.31 24.38 -9.66
CA ARG A 13 10.79 25.76 -9.68
C ARG A 13 10.08 26.11 -8.37
N LEU A 14 10.54 27.20 -7.76
CA LEU A 14 9.80 28.02 -6.80
C LEU A 14 9.13 29.16 -7.58
N PHE A 15 7.99 29.68 -7.12
CA PHE A 15 7.61 31.11 -7.22
C PHE A 15 6.39 31.41 -6.31
N SER A 16 6.00 32.69 -6.17
CA SER A 16 5.16 33.16 -5.05
C SER A 16 4.44 34.51 -5.33
N LYS A 17 3.35 34.77 -4.58
CA LYS A 17 2.86 36.09 -4.06
C LYS A 17 2.00 37.07 -4.92
N ALA A 18 0.69 37.08 -4.64
CA ALA A 18 -0.19 38.20 -4.16
C ALA A 18 -0.54 39.54 -4.90
N ASP A 19 -1.79 40.00 -4.68
CA ASP A 19 -2.40 41.37 -4.53
C ASP A 19 -2.71 42.38 -5.70
N VAL A 20 -3.74 43.25 -5.50
CA VAL A 20 -4.40 44.35 -6.34
C VAL A 20 -5.35 45.22 -5.44
N PRO A 21 -6.20 46.25 -5.84
CA PRO A 21 -6.42 47.12 -7.04
C PRO A 21 -6.51 48.68 -6.68
N ILE A 22 -7.22 49.58 -7.45
CA ILE A 22 -8.07 50.79 -7.03
C ILE A 22 -8.40 51.87 -8.14
N PHE A 23 -9.46 52.69 -7.90
CA PHE A 23 -10.27 53.70 -8.68
C PHE A 23 -9.70 55.13 -8.98
N HIS A 24 -10.30 55.92 -9.92
CA HIS A 24 -11.05 57.22 -9.69
C HIS A 24 -11.67 57.98 -10.91
N SER A 25 -12.56 58.97 -10.66
CA SER A 25 -13.25 60.00 -11.52
C SER A 25 -14.05 61.00 -10.60
N PRO A 26 -14.94 61.98 -10.99
CA PRO A 26 -15.40 62.57 -12.28
C PRO A 26 -15.52 64.16 -12.27
N ASN A 27 -16.44 64.77 -13.08
CA ASN A 27 -17.11 66.11 -12.96
C ASN A 27 -16.33 67.45 -13.25
N LEU A 28 -16.95 68.63 -13.55
CA LEU A 28 -18.17 69.07 -14.31
C LEU A 28 -18.20 70.65 -14.48
N HIS A 29 -19.31 71.25 -14.98
CA HIS A 29 -19.77 72.68 -14.88
C HIS A 29 -19.26 73.75 -15.90
N GLU A 30 -19.62 75.05 -15.79
CA GLU A 30 -20.82 75.82 -16.28
C GLU A 30 -20.59 77.38 -16.09
N THR A 31 -21.35 78.43 -16.50
CA THR A 31 -22.66 78.72 -17.18
C THR A 31 -22.71 80.20 -17.69
N SER A 32 -23.46 80.56 -18.77
CA SER A 32 -23.97 81.94 -19.10
C SER A 32 -25.00 81.89 -20.26
N SER A 33 -26.28 82.29 -20.26
CA SER A 33 -27.09 83.34 -19.57
C SER A 33 -27.20 84.68 -20.35
N ILE A 34 -28.38 85.30 -20.58
CA ILE A 34 -29.77 84.79 -20.45
C ILE A 34 -30.83 85.54 -21.32
N SER A 35 -30.43 86.51 -22.16
CA SER A 35 -31.34 87.56 -22.69
C SER A 35 -32.05 87.24 -24.03
N GLU A 36 -31.33 86.73 -25.04
CA GLU A 36 -31.95 86.33 -26.33
C GLU A 36 -32.92 85.14 -26.17
N SER A 37 -32.74 84.38 -25.09
CA SER A 37 -33.57 83.27 -24.59
C SER A 37 -34.97 83.66 -24.11
N LEU A 38 -35.59 84.64 -24.77
CA LEU A 38 -37.02 84.96 -24.68
C LEU A 38 -37.70 84.88 -26.05
N SER A 39 -37.10 85.43 -27.11
CA SER A 39 -37.68 85.38 -28.46
C SER A 39 -37.41 84.05 -29.16
N SER A 40 -36.19 83.50 -28.99
CA SER A 40 -35.91 82.11 -29.35
C SER A 40 -36.67 81.13 -28.46
N LEU A 41 -36.84 81.43 -27.17
CA LEU A 41 -37.57 80.55 -26.24
C LEU A 41 -39.06 80.46 -26.57
N VAL A 42 -39.73 81.55 -26.97
CA VAL A 42 -41.15 81.47 -27.41
C VAL A 42 -41.29 80.64 -28.69
N THR A 43 -40.40 80.80 -29.67
CA THR A 43 -40.44 80.01 -30.91
C THR A 43 -40.08 78.54 -30.68
N PHE A 44 -39.05 78.24 -29.88
CA PHE A 44 -38.75 76.87 -29.47
C PHE A 44 -39.83 76.25 -28.57
N LYS A 45 -40.51 77.04 -27.72
CA LYS A 45 -41.59 76.52 -26.87
C LYS A 45 -42.83 76.17 -27.69
N VAL A 46 -43.24 77.01 -28.65
CA VAL A 46 -44.32 76.65 -29.57
C VAL A 46 -43.92 75.47 -30.46
N LEU A 47 -42.66 75.38 -30.90
CA LEU A 47 -42.19 74.22 -31.68
C LEU A 47 -42.12 72.93 -30.84
N ALA A 48 -41.77 73.03 -29.56
CA ALA A 48 -41.78 71.91 -28.62
C ALA A 48 -43.20 71.49 -28.24
N GLU A 49 -44.11 72.43 -27.99
CA GLU A 49 -45.52 72.17 -27.65
C GLU A 49 -46.30 71.58 -28.85
N VAL A 50 -45.90 71.92 -30.08
CA VAL A 50 -46.38 71.26 -31.31
C VAL A 50 -45.70 69.90 -31.56
N ALA A 51 -44.47 69.68 -31.06
CA ALA A 51 -43.80 68.38 -31.12
C ALA A 51 -44.27 67.40 -30.02
N ASP A 52 -44.75 67.90 -28.88
CA ASP A 52 -45.34 67.13 -27.77
C ASP A 52 -46.77 66.64 -28.12
N ILE A 53 -47.44 67.31 -29.06
CA ILE A 53 -48.63 66.82 -29.78
C ILE A 53 -48.25 65.72 -30.82
N GLY A 54 -46.95 65.40 -30.96
CA GLY A 54 -46.37 64.53 -31.99
C GLY A 54 -46.10 63.08 -31.59
N GLU A 55 -46.35 62.63 -30.34
CA GLU A 55 -46.34 61.19 -30.03
C GLU A 55 -47.64 60.52 -30.53
N PRO A 56 -47.57 59.50 -31.41
CA PRO A 56 -48.76 58.86 -31.99
C PRO A 56 -49.39 57.79 -31.06
N VAL A 57 -49.66 58.15 -29.80
CA VAL A 57 -50.37 57.30 -28.81
C VAL A 57 -51.87 57.23 -29.13
N GLY A 58 -52.17 56.67 -30.30
CA GLY A 58 -53.54 56.52 -30.84
C GLY A 58 -53.59 55.73 -32.15
N LEU A 59 -52.59 55.89 -33.03
CA LEU A 59 -52.51 55.12 -34.29
C LEU A 59 -52.28 53.62 -34.08
N GLN A 60 -51.76 53.21 -32.91
CA GLN A 60 -51.70 51.79 -32.57
C GLN A 60 -53.07 51.23 -32.14
N GLU A 61 -53.85 51.93 -31.31
CA GLU A 61 -55.15 51.41 -30.86
C GLU A 61 -56.22 51.40 -31.97
N GLU A 62 -56.25 52.39 -32.87
CA GLU A 62 -57.18 52.36 -34.02
C GLU A 62 -56.80 51.34 -35.10
N ALA A 63 -55.53 50.95 -35.21
CA ALA A 63 -55.12 49.80 -36.03
C ALA A 63 -55.39 48.45 -35.31
N GLU A 64 -55.22 48.43 -33.98
CA GLU A 64 -55.53 47.26 -33.15
C GLU A 64 -57.03 47.01 -33.02
N LEU A 65 -57.91 48.00 -33.10
CA LEU A 65 -59.36 47.79 -32.97
C LEU A 65 -59.93 46.86 -34.08
N PRO A 66 -59.71 47.11 -35.38
CA PRO A 66 -60.04 46.15 -36.44
C PRO A 66 -59.31 44.81 -36.28
N ALA A 67 -58.04 44.81 -35.85
CA ALA A 67 -57.28 43.58 -35.65
C ALA A 67 -57.81 42.72 -34.48
N ARG A 68 -58.26 43.35 -33.38
CA ARG A 68 -58.90 42.72 -32.22
C ARG A 68 -60.29 42.19 -32.59
N ILE A 69 -61.11 42.96 -33.30
CA ILE A 69 -62.42 42.51 -33.81
C ILE A 69 -62.24 41.31 -34.77
N LEU A 70 -61.25 41.36 -35.67
CA LEU A 70 -60.92 40.24 -36.55
C LEU A 70 -60.38 39.04 -35.77
N ALA A 71 -59.53 39.24 -34.75
CA ALA A 71 -59.01 38.18 -33.90
C ALA A 71 -60.10 37.53 -33.03
N GLU A 72 -61.05 38.31 -32.52
CA GLU A 72 -62.25 37.83 -31.83
C GLU A 72 -63.16 37.06 -32.78
N PHE A 73 -63.41 37.55 -33.99
CA PHE A 73 -64.15 36.83 -35.02
C PHE A 73 -63.47 35.50 -35.38
N LEU A 74 -62.16 35.49 -35.62
CA LEU A 74 -61.37 34.29 -35.92
C LEU A 74 -61.25 33.35 -34.70
N SER A 75 -61.35 33.86 -33.48
CA SER A 75 -61.41 33.06 -32.24
C SER A 75 -62.80 32.45 -32.06
N ASN A 76 -63.86 33.21 -32.34
CA ASN A 76 -65.26 32.78 -32.28
C ASN A 76 -65.57 31.76 -33.39
N SER A 77 -65.09 31.97 -34.62
CA SER A 77 -65.12 30.97 -35.69
C SER A 77 -64.43 29.70 -35.21
N ARG A 78 -63.15 29.75 -34.81
CA ARG A 78 -62.42 28.56 -34.35
C ARG A 78 -63.04 27.87 -33.12
N LYS A 79 -63.84 28.57 -32.30
CA LYS A 79 -64.68 27.97 -31.25
C LYS A 79 -65.93 27.27 -31.83
N LYS A 80 -66.64 27.89 -32.78
CA LYS A 80 -67.76 27.31 -33.51
C LYS A 80 -67.34 26.11 -34.36
N ASP A 81 -66.22 26.20 -35.06
CA ASP A 81 -65.64 25.13 -35.88
C ASP A 81 -65.26 23.93 -34.99
N LYS A 82 -64.64 24.17 -33.83
CA LYS A 82 -64.39 23.11 -32.82
C LYS A 82 -65.68 22.52 -32.25
N LEU A 83 -66.70 23.34 -31.99
CA LEU A 83 -67.99 22.87 -31.51
C LEU A 83 -68.71 22.01 -32.57
N LEU A 84 -68.70 22.44 -33.84
CA LEU A 84 -69.28 21.72 -34.96
C LEU A 84 -68.54 20.42 -35.22
N CYS A 85 -67.20 20.41 -35.20
CA CYS A 85 -66.41 19.18 -35.30
C CYS A 85 -66.64 18.23 -34.10
N SER A 86 -66.83 18.76 -32.89
CA SER A 86 -67.18 17.95 -31.71
C SER A 86 -68.59 17.36 -31.82
N GLN A 87 -69.56 18.15 -32.28
CA GLN A 87 -70.93 17.69 -32.55
C GLN A 87 -70.96 16.66 -33.69
N LEU A 88 -70.20 16.86 -34.77
CA LEU A 88 -70.01 15.89 -35.84
C LEU A 88 -69.31 14.62 -35.33
N GLN A 89 -68.34 14.72 -34.42
CA GLN A 89 -67.70 13.56 -33.79
C GLN A 89 -68.69 12.77 -32.91
N VAL A 90 -69.57 13.46 -32.18
CA VAL A 90 -70.65 12.82 -31.40
C VAL A 90 -71.71 12.20 -32.31
N VAL A 91 -72.12 12.89 -33.39
CA VAL A 91 -73.06 12.34 -34.38
C VAL A 91 -72.46 11.14 -35.12
N TYR A 92 -71.19 11.20 -35.50
CA TYR A 92 -70.46 10.08 -36.10
C TYR A 92 -70.29 8.91 -35.12
N PHE A 93 -70.02 9.18 -33.83
CA PHE A 93 -69.99 8.17 -32.78
C PHE A 93 -71.36 7.51 -32.59
N LEU A 94 -72.44 8.29 -32.52
CA LEU A 94 -73.82 7.78 -32.42
C LEU A 94 -74.24 7.01 -33.67
N GLN A 95 -73.87 7.48 -34.87
CA GLN A 95 -74.15 6.79 -36.13
C GLN A 95 -73.37 5.47 -36.23
N ASN A 96 -72.12 5.43 -35.77
CA ASN A 96 -71.35 4.18 -35.66
C ASN A 96 -71.94 3.24 -34.59
N PHE A 97 -72.45 3.76 -33.48
CA PHE A 97 -73.15 2.98 -32.46
C PHE A 97 -74.42 2.35 -33.05
N LEU A 98 -75.27 3.16 -33.68
CA LEU A 98 -76.50 2.68 -34.34
C LEU A 98 -76.20 1.71 -35.48
N ALA A 99 -75.15 1.91 -36.27
CA ALA A 99 -74.74 0.97 -37.32
C ALA A 99 -74.16 -0.34 -36.74
N GLN A 100 -73.44 -0.29 -35.62
CA GLN A 100 -73.01 -1.50 -34.90
C GLN A 100 -74.20 -2.21 -34.25
N GLU A 101 -75.23 -1.47 -33.82
CA GLU A 101 -76.45 -2.02 -33.25
C GLU A 101 -77.35 -2.64 -34.34
N ASP A 102 -77.45 -2.06 -35.54
CA ASP A 102 -78.09 -2.67 -36.72
C ASP A 102 -77.43 -4.03 -37.05
N ILE A 103 -76.10 -4.06 -37.10
CA ILE A 103 -75.30 -5.29 -37.32
C ILE A 103 -75.49 -6.30 -36.17
N ALA A 104 -75.75 -5.84 -34.95
CA ALA A 104 -76.00 -6.69 -33.79
C ALA A 104 -77.46 -7.18 -33.69
N GLN A 105 -78.43 -6.50 -34.31
CA GLN A 105 -79.84 -6.89 -34.32
C GLN A 105 -80.15 -7.96 -35.38
N ASP A 106 -79.48 -7.95 -36.54
CA ASP A 106 -79.58 -9.02 -37.55
C ASP A 106 -79.00 -10.36 -37.02
N LEU A 107 -78.00 -10.30 -36.14
CA LEU A 107 -77.37 -11.46 -35.49
C LEU A 107 -77.96 -11.81 -34.12
N GLY A 108 -79.28 -12.03 -34.08
CA GLY A 108 -80.00 -12.85 -33.09
C GLY A 108 -79.57 -12.68 -31.61
N PRO A 109 -80.19 -11.77 -30.84
CA PRO A 109 -79.68 -11.31 -29.53
C PRO A 109 -79.23 -12.38 -28.53
N LEU A 110 -79.92 -13.54 -28.48
CA LEU A 110 -79.58 -14.66 -27.60
C LEU A 110 -78.20 -15.26 -27.90
N ALA A 111 -77.84 -15.40 -29.19
CA ALA A 111 -76.55 -15.95 -29.60
C ALA A 111 -75.38 -15.01 -29.23
N SER A 112 -75.60 -13.70 -29.34
CA SER A 112 -74.62 -12.69 -28.90
C SER A 112 -74.41 -12.73 -27.38
N GLU A 113 -75.49 -12.84 -26.60
CA GLU A 113 -75.42 -12.93 -25.14
C GLU A 113 -74.75 -14.23 -24.66
N ASP A 114 -75.04 -15.38 -25.28
CA ASP A 114 -74.44 -16.66 -24.92
C ASP A 114 -72.95 -16.75 -25.31
N VAL A 115 -72.57 -16.21 -26.47
CA VAL A 115 -71.14 -16.06 -26.84
C VAL A 115 -70.41 -15.11 -25.88
N SER A 116 -71.10 -14.08 -25.36
CA SER A 116 -70.55 -13.18 -24.32
C SER A 116 -70.39 -13.90 -22.98
N ARG A 117 -71.40 -14.67 -22.53
CA ARG A 117 -71.32 -15.53 -21.35
C ARG A 117 -70.15 -16.52 -21.44
N GLN A 118 -70.01 -17.20 -22.58
CA GLN A 118 -68.96 -18.19 -22.83
C GLN A 118 -67.55 -17.56 -22.75
N LYS A 119 -67.31 -16.42 -23.42
CA LYS A 119 -66.04 -15.68 -23.31
C LYS A 119 -65.76 -15.21 -21.88
N ALA A 120 -66.80 -14.83 -21.13
CA ALA A 120 -66.67 -14.44 -19.73
C ALA A 120 -66.42 -15.62 -18.78
N THR A 121 -66.72 -16.86 -19.15
CA THR A 121 -66.26 -18.07 -18.44
C THR A 121 -64.83 -18.46 -18.82
N GLU A 122 -64.49 -18.44 -20.11
CA GLU A 122 -63.13 -18.72 -20.60
C GLU A 122 -62.09 -17.77 -19.97
N ALA A 123 -62.38 -16.47 -19.95
CA ALA A 123 -61.52 -15.47 -19.30
C ALA A 123 -61.38 -15.68 -17.78
N LYS A 124 -62.41 -16.21 -17.10
CA LYS A 124 -62.35 -16.58 -15.67
C LYS A 124 -61.51 -17.84 -15.45
N GLU A 125 -61.45 -18.75 -16.41
CA GLU A 125 -60.64 -19.96 -16.33
C GLU A 125 -59.18 -19.67 -16.61
N GLN A 126 -58.88 -18.89 -17.66
CA GLN A 126 -57.55 -18.34 -17.92
C GLN A 126 -57.02 -17.53 -16.72
N TRP A 127 -57.87 -16.74 -16.05
CA TRP A 127 -57.47 -16.02 -14.83
C TRP A 127 -57.20 -16.95 -13.64
N LYS A 128 -57.95 -18.05 -13.47
CA LYS A 128 -57.67 -19.07 -12.44
C LYS A 128 -56.33 -19.76 -12.72
N GLU A 129 -56.08 -20.15 -13.96
CA GLU A 129 -54.85 -20.81 -14.41
C GLU A 129 -53.63 -19.90 -14.24
N LEU A 130 -53.74 -18.64 -14.67
CA LEU A 130 -52.69 -17.63 -14.47
C LEU A 130 -52.43 -17.37 -12.97
N LYS A 131 -53.46 -17.37 -12.14
CA LYS A 131 -53.31 -17.24 -10.68
C LYS A 131 -52.67 -18.47 -10.04
N ALA A 132 -53.00 -19.67 -10.51
CA ALA A 132 -52.41 -20.92 -10.03
C ALA A 132 -50.92 -21.01 -10.39
N THR A 133 -50.58 -20.85 -11.67
CA THR A 133 -49.20 -20.86 -12.17
C THR A 133 -48.34 -19.74 -11.52
N TYR A 134 -48.89 -18.53 -11.34
CA TYR A 134 -48.21 -17.49 -10.56
C TYR A 134 -47.93 -17.92 -9.11
N GLN A 135 -48.90 -18.53 -8.43
CA GLN A 135 -48.74 -18.99 -7.05
C GLN A 135 -47.71 -20.14 -6.96
N GLU A 136 -47.71 -21.07 -7.91
CA GLU A 136 -46.71 -22.14 -8.03
C GLU A 136 -45.30 -21.57 -8.25
N HIS A 137 -45.14 -20.60 -9.14
CA HIS A 137 -43.87 -19.91 -9.35
C HIS A 137 -43.39 -19.15 -8.10
N VAL A 138 -44.30 -18.52 -7.36
CA VAL A 138 -43.96 -17.84 -6.09
C VAL A 138 -43.47 -18.83 -5.03
N GLU A 139 -44.13 -19.99 -4.86
CA GLU A 139 -43.66 -21.01 -3.90
C GLU A 139 -42.39 -21.74 -4.39
N ALA A 140 -42.19 -21.91 -5.70
CA ALA A 140 -40.94 -22.41 -6.27
C ALA A 140 -39.76 -21.45 -6.00
N ILE A 141 -39.97 -20.14 -6.17
CA ILE A 141 -38.96 -19.12 -5.87
C ILE A 141 -38.68 -19.07 -4.36
N LYS A 142 -39.71 -19.10 -3.50
CA LYS A 142 -39.53 -19.15 -2.05
C LYS A 142 -38.75 -20.39 -1.60
N SER A 143 -39.17 -21.58 -2.01
CA SER A 143 -38.54 -22.84 -1.58
C SER A 143 -37.08 -22.96 -2.06
N THR A 144 -36.77 -22.56 -3.30
CA THR A 144 -35.39 -22.48 -3.79
C THR A 144 -34.56 -21.43 -3.04
N MET A 145 -35.12 -20.25 -2.73
CA MET A 145 -34.44 -19.23 -1.92
C MET A 145 -34.16 -19.70 -0.48
N THR A 146 -35.12 -20.38 0.17
CA THR A 146 -34.95 -20.98 1.50
C THR A 146 -33.87 -22.07 1.51
N GLN A 147 -33.66 -22.79 0.41
CA GLN A 147 -32.57 -23.77 0.27
C GLN A 147 -31.23 -23.13 -0.06
N ALA A 148 -31.21 -22.09 -0.90
CA ALA A 148 -29.99 -21.43 -1.37
C ALA A 148 -29.31 -20.56 -0.30
N LEU A 149 -30.07 -19.88 0.57
CA LEU A 149 -29.52 -18.99 1.60
C LEU A 149 -28.58 -19.73 2.59
N PRO A 150 -28.97 -20.86 3.23
CA PRO A 150 -28.06 -21.63 4.08
C PRO A 150 -26.81 -22.15 3.35
N GLN A 151 -26.93 -22.52 2.07
CA GLN A 151 -25.78 -22.95 1.27
C GLN A 151 -24.80 -21.80 1.02
N MET A 152 -25.29 -20.58 0.74
CA MET A 152 -24.44 -19.40 0.60
C MET A 152 -23.72 -19.05 1.91
N GLU A 153 -24.42 -19.15 3.05
CA GLU A 153 -23.81 -18.97 4.38
C GLU A 153 -22.77 -20.04 4.69
N GLU A 154 -22.98 -21.30 4.30
CA GLU A 154 -21.98 -22.36 4.42
C GLU A 154 -20.75 -22.09 3.57
N VAL A 155 -20.93 -21.69 2.31
CA VAL A 155 -19.82 -21.34 1.40
C VAL A 155 -19.02 -20.17 1.98
N GLN A 156 -19.68 -19.15 2.53
CA GLN A 156 -19.01 -18.03 3.17
C GLN A 156 -18.27 -18.45 4.46
N ARG A 157 -18.87 -19.29 5.31
CA ARG A 157 -18.20 -19.86 6.51
C ARG A 157 -16.96 -20.68 6.11
N LYS A 158 -17.08 -21.56 5.11
CA LYS A 158 -15.98 -22.37 4.57
C LYS A 158 -14.88 -21.49 3.95
N ARG A 159 -15.24 -20.38 3.29
CA ARG A 159 -14.30 -19.38 2.75
C ARG A 159 -13.50 -18.67 3.84
N VAL A 160 -14.15 -18.27 4.95
CA VAL A 160 -13.46 -17.64 6.09
C VAL A 160 -12.51 -18.64 6.76
N GLN A 161 -12.95 -19.87 7.02
CA GLN A 161 -12.09 -20.93 7.58
C GLN A 161 -10.87 -21.24 6.69
N LEU A 162 -11.04 -21.23 5.36
CA LEU A 162 -9.94 -21.42 4.42
C LEU A 162 -8.95 -20.25 4.43
N GLN A 163 -9.44 -19.00 4.56
CA GLN A 163 -8.61 -17.80 4.70
C GLN A 163 -7.78 -17.85 5.99
N GLU A 164 -8.41 -18.15 7.14
CA GLU A 164 -7.73 -18.32 8.43
C GLU A 164 -6.65 -19.43 8.38
N ALA A 165 -6.98 -20.57 7.77
CA ALA A 165 -6.03 -21.68 7.61
C ALA A 165 -4.85 -21.31 6.71
N PHE A 166 -5.09 -20.53 5.64
CA PHE A 166 -4.04 -20.01 4.75
C PHE A 166 -3.13 -19.01 5.48
N GLU A 167 -3.68 -18.07 6.25
CA GLU A 167 -2.92 -17.10 7.04
C GLU A 167 -2.07 -17.80 8.12
N GLN A 168 -2.63 -18.80 8.82
CA GLN A 168 -1.86 -19.65 9.74
C GLN A 168 -0.73 -20.41 9.04
N LEU A 169 -0.95 -20.91 7.81
CA LEU A 169 0.09 -21.59 7.03
C LEU A 169 1.20 -20.62 6.59
N GLN A 170 0.84 -19.39 6.19
CA GLN A 170 1.78 -18.33 5.85
C GLN A 170 2.60 -17.89 7.06
N ALA A 171 1.97 -17.74 8.23
CA ALA A 171 2.68 -17.44 9.49
C ALA A 171 3.64 -18.58 9.89
N LYS A 172 3.20 -19.84 9.80
CA LYS A 172 4.05 -21.03 10.06
C LYS A 172 5.24 -21.07 9.09
N LYS A 173 5.02 -20.80 7.79
CA LYS A 173 6.08 -20.71 6.76
C LYS A 173 7.11 -19.62 7.10
N GLN A 174 6.67 -18.43 7.51
CA GLN A 174 7.57 -17.35 7.90
C GLN A 174 8.39 -17.70 9.15
N ALA A 175 7.74 -18.22 10.20
CA ALA A 175 8.41 -18.63 11.43
C ALA A 175 9.46 -19.74 11.20
N VAL A 176 9.20 -20.70 10.29
CA VAL A 176 10.19 -21.70 9.88
C VAL A 176 11.34 -21.07 9.10
N MET A 177 11.07 -20.12 8.19
CA MET A 177 12.10 -19.40 7.45
C MET A 177 13.04 -18.61 8.38
N GLU A 178 12.50 -17.99 9.42
CA GLU A 178 13.27 -17.23 10.41
C GLU A 178 14.09 -18.14 11.33
N LYS A 179 13.51 -19.25 11.81
CA LYS A 179 14.25 -20.29 12.54
C LYS A 179 15.40 -20.87 11.70
N PHE A 180 15.18 -21.12 10.41
CA PHE A 180 16.24 -21.55 9.49
C PHE A 180 17.35 -20.50 9.33
N LYS A 181 17.00 -19.21 9.14
CA LYS A 181 17.97 -18.10 9.09
C LYS A 181 18.79 -17.99 10.39
N ALA A 182 18.15 -18.17 11.55
CA ALA A 182 18.81 -18.16 12.86
C ALA A 182 19.78 -19.35 13.01
N ALA A 183 19.32 -20.57 12.73
CA ALA A 183 20.15 -21.78 12.77
C ALA A 183 21.34 -21.70 11.78
N GLN A 184 21.15 -21.13 10.58
CA GLN A 184 22.23 -20.91 9.62
C GLN A 184 23.29 -19.92 10.14
N LYS A 185 22.87 -18.83 10.80
CA LYS A 185 23.78 -17.88 11.47
C LYS A 185 24.56 -18.58 12.59
N GLN A 186 23.87 -19.32 13.45
CA GLN A 186 24.49 -20.05 14.58
C GLN A 186 25.51 -21.08 14.09
N ARG A 187 25.17 -21.88 13.07
CA ARG A 187 26.10 -22.86 12.45
C ARG A 187 27.34 -22.18 11.85
N LYS A 188 27.17 -21.02 11.20
CA LYS A 188 28.31 -20.22 10.67
C LYS A 188 29.21 -19.69 11.78
N LEU A 189 28.67 -19.27 12.93
CA LEU A 189 29.46 -18.87 14.10
C LEU A 189 30.21 -20.06 14.71
N GLN A 190 29.53 -21.19 14.93
CA GLN A 190 30.15 -22.43 15.42
C GLN A 190 31.28 -22.90 14.50
N GLN A 191 31.09 -22.85 13.18
CA GLN A 191 32.14 -23.19 12.21
C GLN A 191 33.37 -22.28 12.34
N LYS A 192 33.18 -20.96 12.48
CA LYS A 192 34.28 -20.01 12.72
C LYS A 192 35.02 -20.30 14.03
N HIS A 193 34.29 -20.60 15.11
CA HIS A 193 34.91 -20.96 16.39
C HIS A 193 35.75 -22.24 16.27
N LEU A 194 35.22 -23.29 15.62
CA LEU A 194 35.96 -24.53 15.37
C LEU A 194 37.20 -24.31 14.49
N GLN A 195 37.14 -23.42 13.50
CA GLN A 195 38.30 -23.03 12.69
C GLN A 195 39.37 -22.35 13.56
N SER A 196 39.01 -21.32 14.32
CA SER A 196 39.96 -20.64 15.24
C SER A 196 40.55 -21.57 16.30
N LEU A 197 39.78 -22.55 16.81
CA LEU A 197 40.26 -23.55 17.75
C LEU A 197 41.25 -24.52 17.10
N ALA A 198 40.98 -24.93 15.85
CA ALA A 198 41.91 -25.75 15.07
C ALA A 198 43.23 -25.02 14.82
N GLU A 199 43.18 -23.75 14.40
CA GLU A 199 44.35 -22.88 14.18
C GLU A 199 45.19 -22.73 15.47
N VAL A 200 44.55 -22.42 16.61
CA VAL A 200 45.22 -22.36 17.92
C VAL A 200 45.83 -23.71 18.29
N SER A 201 45.14 -24.82 18.07
CA SER A 201 45.66 -26.16 18.37
C SER A 201 46.88 -26.54 17.51
N ALA A 202 46.92 -26.09 16.25
CA ALA A 202 48.07 -26.29 15.37
C ALA A 202 49.26 -25.43 15.81
N GLY A 203 49.02 -24.15 16.15
CA GLY A 203 50.05 -23.26 16.69
C GLY A 203 50.63 -23.74 18.02
N LEU A 204 49.81 -24.35 18.89
CA LEU A 204 50.28 -24.99 20.13
C LEU A 204 51.13 -26.24 19.85
N LYS A 205 50.73 -27.10 18.91
CA LYS A 205 51.51 -28.29 18.52
C LYS A 205 52.88 -27.93 17.94
N GLU A 206 52.96 -26.91 17.08
CA GLU A 206 54.25 -26.49 16.50
C GLU A 206 55.15 -25.83 17.56
N ARG A 207 54.60 -25.05 18.50
CA ARG A 207 55.34 -24.55 19.66
C ARG A 207 55.85 -25.69 20.56
N GLN A 208 55.01 -26.69 20.84
CA GLN A 208 55.39 -27.87 21.63
C GLN A 208 56.54 -28.63 20.97
N LYS A 209 56.46 -28.87 19.66
CA LYS A 209 57.51 -29.50 18.84
C LYS A 209 58.81 -28.70 18.86
N GLY A 210 58.75 -27.37 18.73
CA GLY A 210 59.93 -26.50 18.85
C GLY A 210 60.55 -26.49 20.25
N ILE A 211 59.75 -26.65 21.31
CA ILE A 211 60.26 -26.81 22.69
C ILE A 211 60.92 -28.18 22.87
N GLN A 212 60.31 -29.25 22.37
CA GLN A 212 60.88 -30.61 22.40
C GLN A 212 62.23 -30.68 21.67
N GLN A 213 62.34 -30.06 20.49
CA GLN A 213 63.60 -29.98 19.74
C GLN A 213 64.70 -29.23 20.52
N LYS A 214 64.36 -28.15 21.22
CA LYS A 214 65.33 -27.43 22.08
C LYS A 214 65.73 -28.22 23.32
N LEU A 215 64.80 -28.97 23.92
CA LEU A 215 65.08 -29.83 25.07
C LEU A 215 66.05 -30.95 24.67
N GLU A 216 65.82 -31.57 23.51
CA GLU A 216 66.70 -32.59 22.92
C GLU A 216 68.12 -32.03 22.64
N GLN A 217 68.23 -30.82 22.07
CA GLN A 217 69.51 -30.12 21.88
C GLN A 217 70.24 -29.87 23.22
N LEU A 218 69.56 -29.31 24.22
CA LEU A 218 70.13 -29.07 25.54
C LEU A 218 70.54 -30.37 26.24
N HIS A 219 69.83 -31.48 26.03
CA HIS A 219 70.20 -32.78 26.57
C HIS A 219 71.49 -33.32 25.92
N GLN A 220 71.67 -33.10 24.62
CA GLN A 220 72.89 -33.47 23.90
C GLN A 220 74.08 -32.59 24.33
N GLU A 221 73.89 -31.29 24.54
CA GLU A 221 74.89 -30.36 25.07
C GLU A 221 75.31 -30.70 26.51
N LEU A 222 74.35 -31.03 27.39
CA LEU A 222 74.66 -31.55 28.72
C LEU A 222 75.44 -32.89 28.65
N GLY A 223 75.12 -33.74 27.66
CA GLY A 223 75.83 -34.98 27.40
C GLY A 223 77.27 -34.82 26.93
N THR A 224 77.60 -33.76 26.18
CA THR A 224 78.99 -33.45 25.80
C THR A 224 79.75 -32.77 26.93
N LEU A 225 79.13 -31.81 27.63
CA LEU A 225 79.72 -31.16 28.81
C LEU A 225 80.05 -32.18 29.92
N LYS A 226 79.16 -33.15 30.17
CA LYS A 226 79.41 -34.24 31.14
C LYS A 226 80.65 -35.06 30.78
N LYS A 227 80.81 -35.46 29.52
CA LYS A 227 81.99 -36.19 29.03
C LYS A 227 83.28 -35.38 29.13
N GLN A 228 83.20 -34.06 28.93
CA GLN A 228 84.36 -33.19 29.06
C GLN A 228 84.76 -32.97 30.53
N ALA A 229 83.79 -32.89 31.45
CA ALA A 229 84.05 -32.90 32.89
C ALA A 229 84.66 -34.23 33.35
N GLU A 230 84.15 -35.37 32.87
CA GLU A 230 84.73 -36.71 33.11
C GLU A 230 86.19 -36.79 32.62
N TRP A 231 86.48 -36.27 31.42
CA TRP A 231 87.85 -36.25 30.88
C TRP A 231 88.82 -35.37 31.68
N GLU A 232 88.38 -34.18 32.11
CA GLU A 232 89.18 -33.31 32.99
C GLU A 232 89.36 -33.94 34.39
N GLN A 233 88.39 -34.68 34.90
CA GLN A 233 88.50 -35.42 36.17
C GLN A 233 89.52 -36.58 36.07
N ASP A 234 89.45 -37.40 35.01
CA ASP A 234 90.46 -38.44 34.70
C ASP A 234 91.86 -37.84 34.53
N LYS A 235 91.94 -36.65 33.95
CA LYS A 235 93.19 -35.90 33.76
C LYS A 235 93.71 -35.37 35.09
N LEU A 236 92.86 -34.85 35.97
CA LEU A 236 93.21 -34.42 37.32
C LEU A 236 93.73 -35.59 38.17
N GLN A 237 93.04 -36.74 38.16
CA GLN A 237 93.48 -37.95 38.85
C GLN A 237 94.88 -38.39 38.40
N ARG A 238 95.16 -38.40 37.08
CA ARG A 238 96.49 -38.71 36.55
C ARG A 238 97.57 -37.76 37.08
N HIS A 239 97.31 -36.45 37.14
CA HIS A 239 98.26 -35.49 37.74
C HIS A 239 98.46 -35.74 39.24
N GLN A 240 97.40 -36.09 39.98
CA GLN A 240 97.48 -36.42 41.40
C GLN A 240 98.32 -37.69 41.64
N THR A 241 98.18 -38.71 40.79
CA THR A 241 99.03 -39.93 40.82
C THR A 241 100.50 -39.60 40.50
N PHE A 242 100.78 -38.72 39.52
CA PHE A 242 102.15 -38.28 39.25
C PHE A 242 102.76 -37.49 40.42
N LEU A 243 101.99 -36.64 41.09
CA LEU A 243 102.44 -35.94 42.29
C LEU A 243 102.77 -36.93 43.42
N GLN A 244 101.90 -37.91 43.69
CA GLN A 244 102.17 -38.97 44.67
C GLN A 244 103.47 -39.74 44.35
N LEU A 245 103.67 -40.11 43.08
CA LEU A 245 104.90 -40.79 42.64
C LEU A 245 106.15 -39.91 42.89
N LEU A 246 106.11 -38.63 42.51
CA LEU A 246 107.21 -37.69 42.77
C LEU A 246 107.51 -37.53 44.26
N TYR A 247 106.49 -37.48 45.13
CA TYR A 247 106.67 -37.44 46.58
C TYR A 247 107.34 -38.71 47.12
N THR A 248 106.93 -39.90 46.67
CA THR A 248 107.58 -41.17 47.07
C THR A 248 109.03 -41.26 46.61
N LEU A 249 109.35 -40.82 45.38
CA LEU A 249 110.73 -40.75 44.87
C LEU A 249 111.58 -39.72 45.64
N GLN A 250 110.98 -38.67 46.18
CA GLN A 250 111.64 -37.67 47.02
C GLN A 250 111.72 -38.09 48.52
N GLY A 251 111.30 -39.31 48.86
CA GLY A 251 111.38 -39.85 50.23
C GLY A 251 110.44 -39.17 51.25
N LYS A 252 109.41 -38.46 50.79
CA LYS A 252 108.46 -37.73 51.65
C LYS A 252 107.07 -38.32 51.48
N GLN A 253 106.54 -38.96 52.53
CA GLN A 253 105.22 -39.58 52.49
C GLN A 253 104.13 -38.52 52.58
N LEU A 254 103.23 -38.48 51.59
CA LEU A 254 102.08 -37.57 51.57
C LEU A 254 100.86 -38.25 52.19
N VAL A 255 100.29 -37.66 53.23
CA VAL A 255 99.01 -38.08 53.82
C VAL A 255 97.88 -37.58 52.91
N PRO A 256 96.85 -38.39 52.58
CA PRO A 256 95.77 -37.98 51.69
C PRO A 256 94.88 -36.90 52.34
N GLU A 257 94.71 -35.79 51.61
CA GLU A 257 94.00 -34.57 52.05
C GLU A 257 92.52 -34.79 52.38
N ALA A 258 91.93 -35.91 51.93
CA ALA A 258 90.56 -36.32 52.26
C ALA A 258 90.30 -36.51 53.77
N GLU A 259 91.32 -36.78 54.59
CA GLU A 259 91.14 -36.82 56.06
C GLU A 259 91.20 -35.43 56.71
N ALA A 260 91.78 -34.41 56.05
CA ALA A 260 92.01 -33.10 56.64
C ALA A 260 90.71 -32.30 56.86
N GLU A 261 89.81 -32.30 55.88
CA GLU A 261 88.52 -31.58 55.97
C GLU A 261 87.56 -32.22 56.99
N SER A 262 87.70 -33.52 57.25
CA SER A 262 86.84 -34.28 58.17
C SER A 262 86.85 -33.79 59.63
N ARG A 263 87.84 -32.98 60.00
CA ARG A 263 88.00 -32.38 61.35
C ARG A 263 87.72 -30.87 61.41
N ALA A 264 87.34 -30.23 60.30
CA ALA A 264 87.27 -28.77 60.20
C ALA A 264 85.87 -28.17 60.40
N THR A 265 84.78 -28.94 60.28
CA THR A 265 83.40 -28.40 60.16
C THR A 265 82.36 -28.98 61.12
N THR A 266 82.77 -29.57 62.25
CA THR A 266 81.83 -29.84 63.37
C THR A 266 81.67 -28.61 64.27
N GLY A 267 80.80 -27.66 63.90
CA GLY A 267 80.42 -26.58 64.84
C GLY A 267 79.96 -25.23 64.27
N ALA A 268 78.93 -25.19 63.43
CA ALA A 268 78.17 -23.96 63.15
C ALA A 268 76.68 -24.29 62.92
N THR A 269 75.78 -23.67 63.70
CA THR A 269 74.37 -24.08 63.82
C THR A 269 73.42 -23.20 63.00
N LEU A 270 72.32 -23.80 62.52
CA LEU A 270 71.15 -23.12 61.93
C LEU A 270 70.53 -22.08 62.91
N PRO A 271 69.88 -21.03 62.36
CA PRO A 271 68.42 -21.06 62.17
C PRO A 271 68.04 -21.00 60.67
N HIS A 272 66.95 -21.63 60.20
CA HIS A 272 65.53 -21.20 60.32
C HIS A 272 65.33 -19.74 59.83
N VAL A 273 64.49 -19.45 58.83
CA VAL A 273 63.01 -19.54 58.89
C VAL A 273 62.37 -19.80 57.52
N THR A 274 61.20 -20.44 57.54
CA THR A 274 60.29 -20.68 56.40
C THR A 274 59.42 -19.47 56.03
N ALA A 275 59.19 -19.26 54.74
CA ALA A 275 58.01 -18.59 54.17
C ALA A 275 57.70 -19.20 52.79
#